data_AF-A0A6L9KC11-F1
#
_entry.id   AF-A0A6L9KC11-F1
#
_cell.length_a   1.000
_cell.length_b   1.000
_cell.length_c   1.000
_cell.angle_alpha   90.00
_cell.angle_beta   90.00
_cell.angle_gamma   90.00
#
_symmetry.space_group_name_H-M   'P 1'
#
loop_
_entity.id
_entity.type
_entity.pdbx_description
1 polymer ?
#
loop_
_entity_poly.entity_id
_entity_poly.type
_entity_poly.pdbx_seq_one_letter_code
_entity_poly.pdbx_strand_id
1 'polypeptide(L)'
;MCIGHNIPAILVRWEEQSTKGYMWNTIGLQEWLFDFDKAEDIKKYVPAVLFMAKNPAWAKAKAIKARKFVEKKQKETMKVVRMACLKSMKKSH
;
A
#
# COMPACT_ATOMS: atom_id res chain seq x y z
N MET A 1 -7.34 3.18 -1.53
CA MET A 1 -7.78 4.23 -2.48
C MET A 1 -6.82 5.42 -2.57
N CYS A 2 -6.29 5.98 -1.46
CA CYS A 2 -5.41 7.17 -1.50
C CYS A 2 -4.12 6.98 -2.32
N ILE A 3 -3.36 5.92 -2.04
CA ILE A 3 -2.07 5.66 -2.71
C ILE A 3 -2.24 5.49 -4.24
N GLY A 4 -3.35 4.87 -4.69
CA GLY A 4 -3.67 4.74 -6.11
C GLY A 4 -3.82 6.07 -6.84
N HIS A 5 -4.20 7.13 -6.12
CA HIS A 5 -4.34 8.49 -6.64
C HIS A 5 -3.13 9.39 -6.32
N ASN A 6 -1.99 8.81 -5.91
CA ASN A 6 -0.81 9.55 -5.45
C ASN A 6 -1.05 10.43 -4.22
N ILE A 7 -2.09 10.12 -3.44
CA ILE A 7 -2.42 10.86 -2.21
C ILE A 7 -1.72 10.15 -1.05
N PRO A 8 -0.81 10.82 -0.32
CA PRO A 8 -0.23 10.29 0.90
C PRO A 8 -1.31 9.97 1.92
N ALA A 9 -1.11 8.91 2.69
CA ALA A 9 -2.04 8.52 3.73
C ALA A 9 -1.27 7.90 4.90
N ILE A 10 -1.91 7.86 6.05
CA ILE A 10 -1.46 7.10 7.22
C ILE A 10 -2.57 6.09 7.51
N LEU A 11 -2.19 4.87 7.85
CA LEU A 11 -3.12 3.85 8.31
C LEU A 11 -2.93 3.64 9.81
N VAL A 12 -4.01 3.82 10.55
CA VAL A 12 -4.15 3.35 11.92
C VAL A 12 -4.91 2.04 11.89
N ARG A 13 -4.48 1.07 12.69
CA ARG A 13 -5.19 -0.19 12.89
C ARG A 13 -5.33 -0.50 14.38
N TRP A 14 -6.21 -1.46 14.63
CA TRP A 14 -6.25 -2.26 15.85
C TRP A 14 -6.00 -3.73 15.50
N GLU A 15 -5.69 -4.56 16.48
CA GLU A 15 -5.30 -5.96 16.36
C GLU A 15 -6.37 -6.79 15.63
N GLU A 16 -7.65 -6.44 15.76
CA GLU A 16 -8.76 -7.12 15.10
C GLU A 16 -8.81 -6.86 13.58
N GLN A 17 -8.06 -5.87 13.08
CA GLN A 17 -8.02 -5.48 11.66
C GLN A 17 -6.79 -6.07 10.96
N SER A 18 -6.93 -7.29 10.45
CA SER A 18 -5.77 -8.12 10.10
C SER A 18 -5.21 -7.93 8.67
N THR A 19 -5.99 -7.65 7.63
CA THR A 19 -5.48 -7.79 6.24
C THR A 19 -4.92 -6.51 5.62
N LYS A 20 -5.49 -5.34 5.94
CA LYS A 20 -5.11 -4.07 5.31
C LYS A 20 -3.75 -3.55 5.79
N GLY A 21 -3.33 -3.89 7.01
CA GLY A 21 -2.02 -3.55 7.56
C GLY A 21 -0.86 -4.22 6.82
N TYR A 22 -1.01 -5.51 6.45
CA TYR A 22 0.03 -6.22 5.69
C TYR A 22 0.31 -5.58 4.33
N MET A 23 -0.73 -5.07 3.66
CA MET A 23 -0.57 -4.35 2.39
C MET A 23 0.38 -3.17 2.52
N TRP A 24 0.29 -2.38 3.60
CA TRP A 24 1.16 -1.22 3.83
C TRP A 24 2.62 -1.60 3.96
N ASN A 25 2.90 -2.71 4.65
CA ASN A 25 4.24 -3.29 4.72
C ASN A 25 4.73 -3.71 3.32
N THR A 26 3.91 -4.45 2.57
CA THR A 26 4.27 -4.97 1.23
C THR A 26 4.58 -3.87 0.21
N ILE A 27 3.88 -2.74 0.27
CA ILE A 27 4.10 -1.62 -0.68
C ILE A 27 5.16 -0.61 -0.20
N GLY A 28 5.84 -0.90 0.92
CA GLY A 28 6.96 -0.09 1.45
C GLY A 28 6.53 1.15 2.23
N LEU A 29 5.35 1.11 2.86
CA LEU A 29 4.80 2.21 3.67
C LEU A 29 4.65 1.84 5.15
N GLN A 30 5.41 0.86 5.67
CA GLN A 30 5.33 0.39 7.05
C GLN A 30 5.44 1.51 8.11
N GLU A 31 6.19 2.58 7.84
CA GLU A 31 6.37 3.72 8.74
C GLU A 31 5.15 4.64 8.85
N TRP A 32 4.16 4.43 7.98
CA TRP A 32 2.86 5.10 7.98
C TRP A 32 1.76 4.14 8.45
N LEU A 33 2.13 2.98 9.01
CA LEU A 33 1.23 2.05 9.68
C LEU A 33 1.44 2.16 11.19
N PHE A 34 0.37 2.45 11.92
CA PHE A 34 0.39 2.56 13.38
C PHE A 34 -0.60 1.59 14.00
N ASP A 35 -0.17 0.94 15.07
CA ASP A 35 -0.97 0.01 15.86
C ASP A 35 -1.46 0.69 17.13
N PHE A 36 -2.74 1.01 17.22
CA PHE A 36 -3.29 1.76 18.36
C PHE A 36 -3.50 0.91 19.61
N ASP A 37 -3.23 -0.40 19.54
CA ASP A 37 -3.10 -1.24 20.74
C ASP A 37 -1.71 -1.12 21.38
N LYS A 38 -0.76 -0.45 20.71
CA LYS A 38 0.61 -0.23 21.19
C LYS A 38 0.82 1.23 21.58
N ALA A 39 1.08 1.46 22.86
CA ALA A 39 1.33 2.80 23.39
C ALA A 39 2.50 3.52 22.69
N GLU A 40 3.50 2.77 22.20
CA GLU A 40 4.64 3.29 21.45
C GLU A 40 4.25 3.86 20.09
N ASP A 41 3.30 3.22 19.40
CA ASP A 41 2.84 3.66 18.08
C ASP A 41 1.91 4.87 18.20
N ILE A 42 1.07 4.92 19.24
CA ILE A 42 0.26 6.10 19.58
C ILE A 42 1.17 7.34 19.76
N LYS A 43 2.28 7.19 20.49
CA LYS A 43 3.24 8.30 20.71
C LYS A 43 3.90 8.78 19.41
N LYS A 44 4.12 7.89 18.44
CA LYS A 44 4.75 8.22 17.15
C LYS A 44 3.78 8.79 16.12
N TYR A 45 2.48 8.53 16.27
CA TYR A 45 1.45 8.92 15.33
C TYR A 45 1.43 10.44 15.08
N VAL A 46 1.32 11.26 16.13
CA VAL A 46 1.23 12.72 16.00
C VAL A 46 2.48 13.32 15.33
N PRO A 47 3.72 12.99 15.76
CA PRO A 47 4.92 13.43 15.05
C PRO A 47 4.94 13.04 13.57
N ALA A 48 4.51 11.84 13.22
CA ALA A 48 4.49 11.37 11.83
C ALA A 48 3.48 12.14 10.96
N VAL A 49 2.29 12.43 11.49
CA VAL A 49 1.29 13.28 10.82
C VAL A 49 1.85 14.67 10.57
N LEU A 50 2.47 15.29 11.59
CA LEU A 50 3.06 16.62 11.47
C LEU A 50 4.22 16.63 10.46
N PHE A 51 5.07 15.60 10.47
CA PHE A 51 6.17 15.48 9.51
C PHE A 51 5.64 15.36 8.07
N MET A 52 4.63 14.54 7.85
CA MET A 52 3.98 14.38 6.54
C MET A 52 3.37 15.71 6.06
N ALA A 53 2.65 16.41 6.94
CA ALA A 53 2.03 17.69 6.62
C ALA A 53 3.05 18.80 6.30
N LYS A 54 4.17 18.84 7.03
CA LYS A 54 5.26 19.80 6.79
C LYS A 54 6.09 19.47 5.54
N ASN A 55 6.07 18.22 5.07
CA ASN A 55 6.89 17.76 3.94
C ASN A 55 6.03 17.14 2.82
N PRO A 56 5.10 17.91 2.21
CA PRO A 56 4.13 17.37 1.26
C PRO A 56 4.78 16.81 -0.01
N ALA A 57 5.89 17.41 -0.48
CA ALA A 57 6.62 16.92 -1.65
C ALA A 57 7.24 15.53 -1.40
N TRP A 58 7.88 15.35 -0.24
CA TRP A 58 8.45 14.07 0.17
C TRP A 58 7.36 12.99 0.34
N ALA A 59 6.26 13.34 1.01
CA ALA A 59 5.14 12.43 1.20
C ALA A 59 4.52 12.01 -0.16
N LYS A 60 4.32 12.96 -1.07
CA LYS A 60 3.82 12.67 -2.42
C LYS A 60 4.77 11.77 -3.19
N ALA A 61 6.08 12.02 -3.13
CA ALA A 61 7.08 11.17 -3.78
C ALA A 61 7.03 9.72 -3.26
N LYS A 62 6.88 9.53 -1.95
CA LYS A 62 6.76 8.20 -1.35
C LYS A 62 5.46 7.49 -1.78
N ALA A 63 4.33 8.20 -1.83
CA ALA A 63 3.06 7.67 -2.32
C ALA A 63 3.15 7.25 -3.81
N ILE A 64 3.81 8.05 -4.65
CA ILE A 64 4.05 7.72 -6.06
C ILE A 64 4.90 6.44 -6.19
N LYS A 65 5.94 6.29 -5.36
CA LYS A 65 6.78 5.09 -5.35
C LYS A 65 5.97 3.83 -5.01
N ALA A 66 5.13 3.89 -3.99
CA ALA A 66 4.23 2.80 -3.62
C ALA A 66 3.22 2.49 -4.73
N ARG A 67 2.63 3.52 -5.38
CA ARG A 67 1.74 3.32 -6.52
C ARG A 67 2.42 2.59 -7.67
N LYS A 68 3.63 3.01 -8.05
CA LYS A 68 4.41 2.37 -9.13
C LYS A 68 4.67 0.88 -8.83
N PHE A 69 4.93 0.54 -7.57
CA PHE A 69 5.08 -0.85 -7.16
C PHE A 69 3.79 -1.65 -7.38
N VAL A 70 2.64 -1.12 -6.96
CA VAL A 70 1.33 -1.76 -7.17
C VAL A 70 1.00 -1.90 -8.66
N GLU A 71 1.22 -0.87 -9.46
CA GLU A 71 1.02 -0.91 -10.92
C GLU A 71 1.88 -1.99 -11.59
N LYS A 72 3.14 -2.15 -11.14
CA LYS A 72 4.02 -3.22 -11.60
C LYS A 72 3.44 -4.59 -11.27
N LYS A 73 3.01 -4.81 -10.03
CA LYS A 73 2.39 -6.08 -9.60
C LYS A 73 1.10 -6.38 -10.34
N GLN A 74 0.25 -5.38 -10.55
CA GLN A 74 -0.95 -5.54 -11.36
C GLN A 74 -0.63 -5.99 -12.80
N LYS A 75 0.37 -5.36 -13.44
CA LYS A 75 0.82 -5.75 -14.79
C LYS A 75 1.35 -7.18 -14.82
N GLU A 76 2.13 -7.59 -13.82
CA GLU A 76 2.63 -8.97 -13.67
C GLU A 76 1.47 -9.96 -13.55
N THR A 77 0.48 -9.69 -12.69
CA THR A 77 -0.70 -10.55 -12.51
C THR A 77 -1.51 -10.67 -13.80
N MET A 78 -1.78 -9.56 -14.50
CA MET A 78 -2.59 -9.59 -15.73
C MET A 78 -1.91 -10.36 -16.87
N LYS A 79 -0.57 -10.45 -16.89
CA LYS A 79 0.13 -11.36 -17.81
C LYS A 79 -0.20 -12.82 -17.53
N VAL A 80 -0.23 -13.22 -16.25
CA VAL A 80 -0.58 -14.59 -15.84
C VAL A 80 -2.01 -14.91 -16.23
N VAL A 81 -2.97 -14.00 -15.95
CA VAL A 81 -4.38 -14.16 -16.36
C VAL A 81 -4.48 -14.33 -17.88
N ARG A 82 -3.81 -13.47 -18.66
CA ARG A 82 -3.80 -13.58 -20.12
C ARG A 82 -3.28 -14.93 -20.61
N MET A 83 -2.17 -15.41 -20.04
CA MET A 83 -1.62 -16.72 -20.39
C MET A 83 -2.57 -17.86 -20.05
N ALA A 84 -3.25 -17.80 -18.89
CA ALA A 84 -4.22 -18.79 -18.47
C ALA A 84 -5.42 -18.84 -19.43
N CYS A 85 -5.97 -17.68 -19.82
CA CYS A 85 -7.06 -17.60 -20.80
C CYS A 85 -6.66 -18.15 -22.17
N LEU A 86 -5.45 -17.82 -22.67
CA LEU A 86 -4.97 -18.37 -23.94
C LEU A 86 -4.78 -19.88 -23.89
N LYS A 87 -4.32 -20.41 -22.74
CA LYS A 87 -4.14 -21.85 -22.54
C LYS A 87 -5.48 -22.58 -22.48
N SER A 88 -6.51 -22.01 -21.86
CA SER A 88 -7.84 -22.63 -21.82
C SER A 88 -8.49 -22.68 -23.21
N MET A 89 -8.34 -21.61 -24.01
CA MET A 89 -8.86 -21.59 -25.39
C MET A 89 -8.23 -22.66 -26.29
N LYS A 90 -6.92 -22.92 -26.15
CA LYS A 90 -6.20 -23.96 -26.92
C LYS A 90 -6.55 -25.40 -26.53
N LYS A 91 -7.12 -25.62 -25.34
CA LYS A 91 -7.57 -26.95 -24.88
C LYS A 91 -8.99 -27.30 -25.33
N SER A 92 -9.72 -26.34 -25.87
CA SER A 92 -11.11 -26.50 -26.34
C SER A 92 -11.19 -26.75 -27.85
N HIS A 93 -10.07 -27.07 -28.50
CA HIS A 93 -9.95 -27.56 -29.88
C HIS A 93 -9.07 -28.82 -29.83
#